data_AF-V4P584-F1
#
_entry.id   AF-V4P584-F1
#
_cell.length_a   1.000
_cell.length_b   1.000
_cell.length_c   1.000
_cell.angle_alpha   90.00
_cell.angle_beta   90.00
_cell.angle_gamma   90.00
#
_symmetry.space_group_name_H-M   'P 1'
#
loop_
_entity.id
_entity.type
_entity.pdbx_description
1 polymer ?
#
loop_
_entity_poly.entity_id
_entity_poly.type
_entity_poly.pdbx_seq_one_letter_code
_entity_poly.pdbx_strand_id
1 'polypeptide(L)'
;MDTAPPPALLPGANQFLQAFWEVSHDRPVGFGVGPVPFGAIDRWARRYGIDDADDFDDLVGAIRVMDGVYLDRCNSASDKTAERKPRVSRPLTANLFDVLLG
;
A
#
# COMPACT_ATOMS: atom_id res chain seq x y z
N MET A 1 -19.26 20.09 -10.69
CA MET A 1 -18.11 19.63 -9.90
C MET A 1 -16.90 20.34 -10.44
N ASP A 2 -16.36 21.27 -9.66
CA ASP A 2 -15.19 22.05 -10.03
C ASP A 2 -13.95 21.17 -9.83
N THR A 3 -13.57 20.41 -10.85
CA THR A 3 -12.33 19.63 -10.80
C THR A 3 -11.25 20.52 -11.37
N ALA A 4 -10.43 21.10 -10.49
CA ALA A 4 -9.19 21.75 -10.88
C ALA A 4 -8.44 20.86 -11.90
N PRO A 5 -7.81 21.43 -12.93
CA PRO A 5 -7.05 20.65 -13.87
C PRO A 5 -6.02 19.80 -13.11
N PRO A 6 -5.83 18.53 -13.49
CA PRO A 6 -4.85 17.68 -12.82
C PRO A 6 -3.49 18.40 -12.81
N PRO A 7 -2.75 18.34 -11.69
CA PRO A 7 -1.50 19.06 -11.56
C PRO A 7 -0.57 18.64 -12.69
N ALA A 8 0.13 19.62 -13.29
CA ALA A 8 1.15 19.33 -14.28
C ALA A 8 2.23 18.45 -13.63
N LEU A 9 2.47 17.27 -14.21
CA LEU A 9 3.53 16.38 -13.76
C LEU A 9 4.89 16.95 -14.19
N LEU A 10 5.91 16.74 -13.36
CA LEU A 10 7.29 17.04 -13.73
C LEU A 10 7.69 16.22 -14.96
N PRO A 11 8.58 16.74 -15.83
CA PRO A 11 9.14 15.96 -16.93
C PRO A 11 9.72 14.63 -16.42
N GLY A 12 9.39 13.52 -17.09
CA GLY A 12 9.80 12.17 -16.66
C GLY A 12 8.94 11.55 -15.56
N ALA A 13 8.21 12.31 -14.74
CA ALA A 13 7.41 11.75 -13.64
C ALA A 13 6.26 10.82 -14.12
N ASN A 14 5.78 11.02 -15.35
CA ASN A 14 4.74 10.18 -15.93
C ASN A 14 5.16 8.70 -16.03
N GLN A 15 6.45 8.42 -16.29
CA GLN A 15 6.94 7.05 -16.43
C GLN A 15 6.89 6.30 -15.11
N PHE A 16 7.27 6.96 -14.01
CA PHE A 16 7.22 6.39 -12.68
C PHE A 16 5.77 6.17 -12.24
N LEU A 17 4.89 7.14 -12.51
CA LEU A 17 3.47 7.03 -12.18
C LEU A 17 2.80 5.89 -12.95
N GLN A 18 3.11 5.73 -14.23
CA GLN A 18 2.64 4.61 -15.05
C GLN A 18 3.16 3.28 -14.48
N ALA A 19 4.47 3.17 -14.22
CA ALA A 19 5.08 1.98 -13.66
C ALA A 19 4.40 1.57 -12.35
N PHE A 20 4.15 2.53 -11.45
CA PHE A 20 3.45 2.31 -10.19
C PHE A 20 2.07 1.68 -10.37
N TRP A 21 1.26 2.18 -11.31
CA TRP A 21 -0.07 1.63 -11.56
C TRP A 21 0.00 0.23 -12.18
N GLU A 22 0.97 -0.02 -13.06
CA GLU A 22 1.16 -1.35 -13.66
C GLU A 22 1.57 -2.38 -12.61
N VAL A 23 2.60 -2.13 -11.81
CA VAL A 23 3.07 -3.07 -10.77
C VAL A 23 2.12 -3.21 -9.59
N SER A 24 1.21 -2.25 -9.39
CA SER A 24 0.21 -2.32 -8.32
C SER A 24 -0.78 -3.47 -8.50
N HIS A 25 -0.91 -4.04 -9.71
CA HIS A 25 -1.75 -5.20 -9.96
C HIS A 25 -1.16 -6.50 -9.40
N ASP A 26 0.15 -6.54 -9.15
CA ASP A 26 0.86 -7.71 -8.61
C ASP A 26 0.84 -7.74 -7.06
N ARG A 27 0.11 -6.83 -6.41
CA ARG A 27 0.07 -6.74 -4.95
C ARG A 27 -0.58 -7.97 -4.33
N PRO A 28 -0.07 -8.45 -3.19
CA PRO A 28 -0.75 -9.47 -2.42
C PRO A 28 -2.10 -8.93 -1.91
N VAL A 29 -3.14 -9.74 -2.06
CA VAL A 29 -4.50 -9.47 -1.59
C VAL A 29 -4.75 -10.29 -0.31
N GLY A 30 -5.31 -9.68 0.74
CA GLY A 30 -5.53 -10.35 2.02
C GLY A 30 -6.11 -9.43 3.11
N PHE A 31 -5.64 -9.56 4.36
CA PHE A 31 -6.09 -8.78 5.54
C PHE A 31 -5.79 -7.26 5.47
N GLY A 32 -5.36 -6.75 4.33
CA GLY A 32 -5.00 -5.36 4.07
C GLY A 32 -4.31 -5.24 2.72
N VAL A 33 -4.06 -4.00 2.30
CA VAL A 33 -3.23 -3.73 1.13
C VAL A 33 -1.76 -3.82 1.56
N GLY A 34 -0.99 -4.71 0.93
CA GLY A 34 0.44 -4.85 1.16
C GLY A 34 1.28 -3.97 0.20
N PRO A 35 2.56 -3.77 0.53
CA PRO A 35 3.49 -3.03 -0.33
C PRO A 35 3.70 -3.77 -1.67
N VAL A 36 4.10 -3.01 -2.69
CA VAL A 36 4.48 -3.59 -3.99
C VAL A 36 5.67 -4.53 -3.80
N PRO A 37 5.60 -5.79 -4.26
CA PRO A 37 6.74 -6.71 -4.20
C PRO A 37 7.92 -6.19 -5.02
N PHE A 38 9.14 -6.28 -4.48
CA PHE A 38 10.34 -5.87 -5.23
C PHE A 38 10.50 -6.63 -6.55
N GLY A 39 10.18 -7.93 -6.57
CA GLY A 39 10.24 -8.75 -7.78
C GLY A 39 9.26 -8.32 -8.88
N ALA A 40 8.18 -7.61 -8.55
CA ALA A 40 7.29 -7.01 -9.56
C ALA A 40 7.96 -5.81 -10.23
N ILE A 41 8.66 -4.99 -9.45
CA ILE A 41 9.43 -3.84 -9.94
C ILE A 41 10.61 -4.30 -10.82
N ASP A 42 11.38 -5.28 -10.36
CA ASP A 42 12.49 -5.89 -11.11
C ASP A 42 12.03 -6.47 -12.46
N ARG A 43 10.90 -7.20 -12.47
CA ARG A 43 10.33 -7.74 -13.71
C ARG A 43 9.86 -6.65 -14.67
N TRP A 44 9.28 -5.58 -14.13
CA TRP A 44 8.84 -4.43 -14.91
C TRP A 44 10.04 -3.71 -15.52
N ALA A 45 11.06 -3.37 -14.73
CA ALA A 45 12.30 -2.74 -15.19
C ALA A 45 12.94 -3.49 -16.36
N ARG A 46 13.12 -4.80 -16.22
CA ARG A 46 13.66 -5.65 -17.30
C ARG A 46 12.79 -5.65 -18.56
N ARG A 47 11.46 -5.57 -18.43
CA ARG A 47 10.55 -5.55 -19.59
C ARG A 47 10.67 -4.26 -20.39
N TYR A 48 10.94 -3.15 -19.72
CA TYR A 48 11.04 -1.83 -20.33
C TYR A 48 12.49 -1.38 -20.58
N GLY A 49 13.47 -2.27 -20.38
CA GLY A 49 14.88 -2.05 -20.73
C GLY A 49 15.62 -1.13 -19.77
N ILE A 50 15.22 -1.09 -18.50
CA ILE A 50 15.96 -0.39 -17.45
C ILE A 50 17.02 -1.37 -16.93
N ASP A 51 18.22 -1.26 -17.50
CA ASP A 51 19.36 -2.14 -17.22
C ASP A 51 20.46 -1.44 -16.41
N ASP A 52 20.43 -0.11 -16.34
CA ASP A 52 21.34 0.68 -15.51
C ASP A 52 20.91 0.64 -14.03
N ALA A 53 21.90 0.50 -13.15
CA ALA A 53 21.64 0.33 -11.72
C ALA A 53 21.11 1.60 -11.06
N ASP A 54 21.60 2.78 -11.47
CA ASP A 54 21.17 4.05 -10.93
C ASP A 54 19.73 4.35 -11.38
N ASP A 55 19.42 4.10 -12.66
CA ASP A 55 18.05 4.24 -13.19
C ASP A 55 17.06 3.29 -12.50
N PHE A 56 17.51 2.06 -12.18
CA PHE A 56 16.70 1.09 -11.45
C PHE A 56 16.46 1.52 -10.00
N ASP A 57 17.47 2.04 -9.31
CA ASP A 57 17.34 2.54 -7.94
C ASP A 57 16.41 3.76 -7.88
N ASP A 58 16.46 4.64 -8.88
CA ASP A 58 15.55 5.77 -9.04
C ASP A 58 14.10 5.30 -9.22
N LEU A 59 13.87 4.30 -10.09
CA LEU A 59 12.55 3.68 -10.27
C LEU A 59 12.01 3.08 -8.96
N VAL A 60 12.85 2.31 -8.25
CA VAL A 60 12.47 1.70 -6.98
C VAL A 60 12.15 2.79 -5.96
N GLY A 61 12.99 3.81 -5.83
CA GLY A 61 12.78 4.94 -4.93
C GLY A 61 11.45 5.66 -5.19
N ALA A 62 11.18 6.01 -6.45
CA ALA A 62 9.94 6.66 -6.86
C ALA A 62 8.71 5.80 -6.53
N ILE A 63 8.75 4.50 -6.86
CA ILE A 63 7.65 3.58 -6.56
C ILE A 63 7.43 3.45 -5.05
N ARG A 64 8.49 3.34 -4.24
CA ARG A 64 8.37 3.21 -2.77
C ARG A 64 7.74 4.42 -2.12
N VAL A 65 8.07 5.63 -2.58
CA VAL A 65 7.45 6.86 -2.08
C VAL A 65 5.95 6.89 -2.42
N MET A 66 5.58 6.59 -3.66
CA MET A 66 4.16 6.51 -4.07
C MET A 66 3.41 5.40 -3.32
N ASP A 67 4.07 4.26 -3.13
CA ASP A 67 3.52 3.10 -2.42
C ASP A 67 3.19 3.43 -0.96
N GLY A 68 4.07 4.14 -0.27
CA GLY A 68 3.82 4.61 1.10
C GLY A 68 2.52 5.44 1.20
N VAL A 69 2.37 6.43 0.32
CA VAL A 69 1.16 7.28 0.29
C VAL A 69 -0.10 6.47 -0.03
N TYR A 70 0.00 5.51 -0.95
CA TYR A 70 -1.12 4.64 -1.32
C TYR A 70 -1.55 3.75 -0.15
N LEU A 71 -0.60 3.11 0.52
CA LEU A 71 -0.84 2.27 1.71
C LEU A 71 -1.48 3.07 2.84
N ASP A 72 -0.95 4.26 3.13
CA ASP A 72 -1.52 5.14 4.15
C ASP A 72 -2.98 5.49 3.82
N ARG A 73 -3.28 5.79 2.55
CA ARG A 73 -4.62 6.13 2.10
C ARG A 73 -5.59 4.95 2.19
N CYS A 74 -5.16 3.76 1.80
CA CYS A 74 -5.95 2.53 1.81
C CYS A 74 -6.23 2.04 3.23
N ASN A 75 -5.20 2.00 4.08
CA ASN A 75 -5.31 1.52 5.45
C ASN A 75 -6.06 2.54 6.35
N SER A 76 -5.91 3.84 6.08
CA SER A 76 -6.72 4.86 6.77
C SER A 76 -8.19 4.83 6.36
N ALA A 77 -8.52 4.31 5.17
CA ALA A 77 -9.91 4.16 4.73
C ALA A 77 -10.60 2.98 5.44
N SER A 78 -9.89 1.85 5.62
CA SER A 78 -10.41 0.71 6.38
C SER A 78 -10.67 1.07 7.85
N ASP A 79 -9.85 1.95 8.45
CA ASP A 79 -10.03 2.38 9.84
C ASP A 79 -11.22 3.32 10.04
N LYS A 80 -11.63 4.08 9.01
CA LYS A 80 -12.77 5.03 9.11
C LYS A 80 -14.14 4.36 9.02
N THR A 81 -14.22 3.14 8.48
CA THR A 81 -15.48 2.34 8.49
C THR A 81 -15.68 1.62 9.83
N ALA A 82 -14.62 1.45 10.62
CA ALA A 82 -14.73 0.98 11.99
C ALA A 82 -15.03 2.17 12.93
N GLU A 83 -16.31 2.55 13.00
CA GLU A 83 -16.82 3.39 14.08
C GLU A 83 -16.40 2.77 15.42
N ARG A 84 -15.34 3.30 16.03
CA ARG A 84 -14.78 2.84 17.30
C ARG A 84 -15.79 3.14 18.41
N LYS A 85 -16.71 2.20 18.67
CA LYS A 85 -17.36 2.12 19.98
C LYS A 85 -16.25 1.89 21.02
N PRO A 86 -16.17 2.69 22.10
CA PRO A 86 -15.19 2.46 23.15
C PRO A 86 -15.37 1.03 23.67
N ARG A 87 -14.33 0.21 23.52
CA ARG A 87 -14.29 -1.12 24.13
C ARG A 87 -14.14 -0.89 25.63
N VAL A 88 -15.26 -0.87 26.36
CA VAL A 88 -15.23 -1.07 27.80
C VAL A 88 -14.73 -2.50 28.00
N SER A 89 -13.46 -2.64 28.36
CA SER A 89 -12.88 -3.90 28.79
C SER A 89 -13.66 -4.35 30.02
N ARG A 90 -14.63 -5.24 29.82
CA ARG A 90 -15.17 -6.03 30.94
C ARG A 90 -13.97 -6.81 31.50
N PRO A 91 -13.62 -6.65 32.78
CA PRO A 91 -12.58 -7.48 33.37
C PRO A 91 -12.99 -8.94 33.19
N LEU A 92 -12.03 -9.78 32.80
CA LEU A 92 -12.21 -11.23 32.81
C LEU A 92 -12.66 -11.61 34.21
N THR A 93 -13.95 -11.93 34.37
CA THR A 93 -14.41 -12.60 35.57
C THR A 93 -13.85 -14.02 35.54
N ALA A 94 -13.49 -14.54 36.71
CA ALA A 94 -12.78 -15.80 36.90
C ALA A 94 -13.45 -17.02 36.23
N ASN A 95 -14.72 -16.91 35.84
CA ASN A 95 -15.53 -17.99 35.29
C ASN A 95 -15.17 -18.40 33.84
N LEU A 96 -14.25 -17.71 33.15
CA LEU A 96 -13.82 -18.13 31.80
C LEU A 96 -12.87 -19.34 31.83
N PHE A 97 -12.08 -19.49 32.90
CA PHE A 97 -11.14 -20.61 33.01
C PHE A 97 -11.81 -21.92 33.41
N ASP A 98 -12.90 -21.88 34.19
CA ASP A 98 -13.64 -23.07 34.63
C ASP A 98 -14.40 -23.78 33.49
N VAL A 99 -14.75 -23.07 32.42
CA VAL A 99 -15.45 -23.68 31.26
C VAL A 99 -14.48 -24.38 30.30
N LEU A 100 -13.18 -24.05 30.35
CA LEU A 100 -12.18 -24.60 29.42
C LEU A 100 -11.46 -25.84 29.97
N LEU A 101 -11.47 -26.02 31.29
CA LEU A 101 -10.74 -27.09 31.99
C LEU A 101 -11.64 -27.94 32.89
N GLY A 102 -12.97 -27.80 32.76
CA GLY A 102 -13.98 -28.65 33.39
C GLY A 102 -14.49 -29.75 32.47
#